data_AF-A0A927B3E2-F1
#
_entry.id   AF-A0A927B3E2-F1
#
_cell.length_a   1.000
_cell.length_b   1.000
_cell.length_c   1.000
_cell.angle_alpha   90.00
_cell.angle_beta   90.00
_cell.angle_gamma   90.00
#
_symmetry.space_group_name_H-M   'P 1'
#
loop_
_entity.id
_entity.type
_entity.pdbx_description
1 polymer ?
#
loop_
_entity_poly.entity_id
_entity_poly.type
_entity_poly.pdbx_seq_one_letter_code
_entity_poly.pdbx_strand_id
1 'polypeptide(L)'
;MSIDSSFAIAVGTAVLLMMAIFIIIFVAYYQQKQAKQQLALKELQAQHRRELMAATFKGQEEERKRLAEDMHDGIGTMLSITKMSLNQLEQKLGGEMQVGFEFQKTRSMIDETMTNVRRISRNLVPTTLERFGLLAALEELVDRANDGDLEMQLIYPESSTQFSPNLELMLYRITQELVNNAIRHARARHITIQLVSFDNEIRLSVVDDGIGFDFDAIMENRQGGLGLRTIESRLNVVNGYVTFDVAPGRGSQIHVQVHLHDAQPVDLLS
;
A
#
# COMPACT_ATOMS: atom_id res chain seq x y z
N MET A 1 -39.51 54.15 57.48
CA MET A 1 -39.82 53.67 56.12
C MET A 1 -39.41 52.21 56.07
N SER A 2 -40.32 51.30 56.41
CA SER A 2 -40.06 49.86 56.40
C SER A 2 -40.04 49.37 54.97
N ILE A 3 -38.93 48.75 54.53
CA ILE A 3 -38.87 48.08 53.23
C ILE A 3 -39.90 46.96 53.26
N ASP A 4 -40.77 46.93 52.26
CA ASP A 4 -41.82 45.92 52.14
C ASP A 4 -41.17 44.54 51.92
N SER A 5 -41.50 43.56 52.76
CA SER A 5 -40.86 42.23 52.74
C SER A 5 -41.01 41.51 51.38
N SER A 6 -42.09 41.80 50.67
CA SER A 6 -42.37 41.33 49.31
C SER A 6 -41.33 41.84 48.29
N PHE A 7 -40.91 43.09 48.41
CA PHE A 7 -39.90 43.70 47.54
C PHE A 7 -38.52 43.06 47.75
N ALA A 8 -38.13 42.79 49.00
CA ALA A 8 -36.86 42.13 49.31
C ALA A 8 -36.79 40.70 48.72
N ILE A 9 -37.88 39.95 48.79
CA ILE A 9 -37.97 38.60 48.20
C ILE A 9 -37.86 38.67 46.67
N ALA A 10 -38.59 39.58 46.02
CA ALA A 10 -38.54 39.75 44.57
C ALA A 10 -37.12 40.05 44.07
N VAL A 11 -36.41 40.97 44.74
CA VAL A 11 -35.01 41.30 44.40
C VAL A 11 -34.10 40.08 44.59
N GLY A 12 -34.23 39.34 45.70
CA GLY A 12 -33.44 38.13 45.94
C GLY A 12 -33.64 37.06 44.87
N THR A 13 -34.89 36.80 44.48
CA THR A 13 -35.20 35.84 43.41
C THR A 13 -34.64 36.27 42.06
N ALA A 14 -34.72 37.57 41.71
CA ALA A 14 -34.16 38.09 40.47
C ALA A 14 -32.63 37.94 40.41
N VAL A 15 -31.93 38.18 41.53
CA VAL A 15 -30.48 37.99 41.63
C VAL A 15 -30.11 36.51 41.46
N LEU A 16 -30.84 35.59 42.11
CA LEU A 16 -30.60 34.15 41.96
C LEU A 16 -30.83 33.66 40.53
N LEU A 17 -31.88 34.13 39.86
CA LEU A 17 -32.13 33.81 38.46
C LEU A 17 -31.04 34.36 37.54
N MET A 18 -30.59 35.59 37.78
CA MET A 18 -29.49 36.19 37.03
C MET A 18 -28.19 35.39 37.20
N MET A 19 -27.86 34.98 38.42
CA MET A 19 -26.71 34.12 38.70
C MET A 19 -26.83 32.75 38.02
N ALA A 20 -28.02 32.12 38.08
CA ALA A 20 -28.26 30.84 37.42
C ALA A 20 -28.08 30.94 35.90
N ILE A 21 -28.63 31.99 35.26
CA ILE A 21 -28.45 32.25 33.83
C ILE A 21 -26.97 32.48 33.50
N PHE A 22 -26.26 33.27 34.31
CA PHE A 22 -24.83 33.50 34.14
C PHE A 22 -24.03 32.19 34.19
N ILE A 23 -24.30 31.32 35.18
CA ILE A 23 -23.65 30.02 35.31
C ILE A 23 -23.95 29.13 34.10
N ILE A 24 -25.20 29.07 33.64
CA ILE A 24 -25.58 28.28 32.46
C ILE A 24 -24.83 28.77 31.21
N ILE A 25 -24.81 30.08 30.96
CA ILE A 25 -24.09 30.67 29.82
C ILE A 25 -22.59 30.39 29.93
N PHE A 26 -22.02 30.55 31.12
CA PHE A 26 -20.60 30.29 31.38
C PHE A 26 -20.27 28.82 31.10
N VAL A 27 -21.03 27.88 31.65
CA VAL A 27 -20.84 26.44 31.42
C VAL A 27 -20.99 26.10 29.94
N ALA A 28 -22.03 26.61 29.26
CA ALA A 28 -22.24 26.39 27.84
C ALA A 28 -21.07 26.91 26.99
N TYR A 29 -20.56 28.11 27.30
CA TYR A 29 -19.39 28.69 26.65
C TYR A 29 -18.14 27.81 26.86
N TYR A 30 -17.89 27.34 28.08
CA TYR A 30 -16.76 26.46 28.37
C TYR A 30 -16.88 25.09 27.69
N GLN A 31 -18.07 24.50 27.66
CA GLN A 31 -18.32 23.24 26.96
C GLN A 31 -18.07 23.38 25.45
N GLN A 32 -18.57 24.45 24.82
CA GLN A 32 -18.29 24.72 23.41
C GLN A 32 -16.81 24.91 23.13
N LYS A 33 -16.09 25.61 24.02
CA LYS A 33 -14.63 25.80 23.89
C LYS A 33 -13.88 24.48 23.98
N GLN A 34 -14.23 23.62 24.94
CA GLN A 34 -13.62 22.28 25.08
C GLN A 34 -13.92 21.38 23.88
N ALA A 35 -15.16 21.37 23.39
CA ALA A 35 -15.53 20.59 22.20
C ALA A 35 -14.72 21.01 20.97
N LYS A 36 -14.53 22.32 20.76
CA LYS A 36 -13.67 22.84 19.68
C LYS A 36 -12.20 22.43 19.84
N GLN A 37 -11.66 22.47 21.06
CA GLN A 37 -10.29 22.04 21.32
C GLN A 37 -10.10 20.53 21.09
N GLN A 38 -11.07 19.71 21.50
CA GLN A 38 -11.03 18.27 21.24
C GLN A 38 -11.12 17.95 19.76
N LEU A 39 -11.96 18.67 19.00
CA LEU A 39 -12.06 18.50 17.56
C LEU A 39 -10.73 18.88 16.87
N ALA A 40 -10.17 20.05 17.20
CA ALA A 40 -8.88 20.49 16.66
C ALA A 40 -7.74 19.51 17.00
N LEU A 41 -7.73 18.95 18.22
CA LEU A 41 -6.74 17.94 18.60
C LEU A 41 -6.90 16.66 17.80
N LYS A 42 -8.13 16.19 17.56
CA LYS A 42 -8.40 15.02 16.72
C LYS A 42 -7.96 15.25 15.27
N GLU A 43 -8.23 16.42 14.72
CA GLU A 43 -7.80 16.80 13.37
C GLU A 43 -6.26 16.82 13.27
N LEU A 44 -5.58 17.43 14.24
CA LEU A 44 -4.12 17.45 14.31
C LEU A 44 -3.52 16.04 14.42
N GLN A 45 -4.10 15.18 15.26
CA GLN A 45 -3.69 13.78 15.40
C GLN A 45 -3.89 13.00 14.11
N ALA A 46 -5.03 13.20 13.43
CA ALA A 46 -5.32 12.56 12.15
C ALA A 46 -4.34 13.02 11.06
N GLN A 47 -4.03 14.31 10.99
CA GLN A 47 -3.05 14.87 10.07
C GLN A 47 -1.65 14.29 10.33
N HIS A 48 -1.18 14.33 11.59
CA HIS A 48 0.13 13.79 11.94
C HIS A 48 0.24 12.30 11.64
N ARG A 49 -0.83 11.53 11.87
CA ARG A 49 -0.88 10.10 11.50
C ARG A 49 -0.75 9.91 9.98
N ARG A 50 -1.42 10.73 9.16
CA ARG A 50 -1.29 10.69 7.69
C ARG A 50 0.13 11.02 7.24
N GLU A 51 0.76 12.03 7.83
CA GLU A 51 2.15 12.42 7.54
C GLU A 51 3.13 11.28 7.86
N LEU A 52 2.98 10.61 9.01
CA LEU A 52 3.82 9.46 9.37
C LEU A 52 3.64 8.28 8.41
N MET A 53 2.39 8.00 8.00
CA MET A 53 2.10 6.93 7.04
C MET A 53 2.70 7.25 5.66
N ALA A 54 2.55 8.49 5.19
CA ALA A 54 3.13 8.98 3.95
C ALA A 54 4.67 8.88 3.97
N ALA A 55 5.32 9.34 5.04
CA ALA A 55 6.76 9.26 5.20
C ALA A 55 7.26 7.81 5.26
N THR A 56 6.52 6.92 5.92
CA THR A 56 6.85 5.49 5.97
C THR A 56 6.76 4.86 4.58
N PHE A 57 5.70 5.18 3.82
CA PHE A 57 5.55 4.69 2.44
C PHE A 57 6.70 5.20 1.55
N LYS A 58 7.01 6.50 1.61
CA LYS A 58 8.13 7.10 0.87
C LYS A 58 9.46 6.42 1.21
N GLY A 59 9.76 6.27 2.50
CA GLY A 59 10.98 5.59 2.96
C GLY A 59 11.07 4.14 2.50
N GLN A 60 9.94 3.41 2.44
CA GLN A 60 9.91 2.06 1.88
C GLN A 60 10.23 2.03 0.38
N GLU A 61 9.74 3.00 -0.39
CA GLU A 61 10.01 3.09 -1.82
C GLU A 61 11.45 3.52 -2.12
N GLU A 62 11.99 4.48 -1.36
CA GLU A 62 13.39 4.87 -1.44
C GLU A 62 14.33 3.69 -1.12
N GLU A 63 13.99 2.90 -0.10
CA GLU A 63 14.78 1.72 0.25
C GLU A 63 14.69 0.63 -0.81
N ARG A 64 13.51 0.41 -1.40
CA ARG A 64 13.37 -0.51 -2.54
C ARG A 64 14.23 -0.08 -3.72
N LYS A 65 14.30 1.23 -4.01
CA LYS A 65 15.15 1.78 -5.07
C LYS A 65 16.62 1.55 -4.76
N ARG A 66 17.07 1.88 -3.54
CA ARG A 66 18.44 1.64 -3.08
C ARG A 66 18.83 0.16 -3.22
N LEU A 67 17.97 -0.75 -2.76
CA LEU A 67 18.20 -2.19 -2.88
C LEU A 67 18.28 -2.65 -4.34
N ALA A 68 17.47 -2.09 -5.24
CA ALA A 68 17.53 -2.42 -6.65
C ALA A 68 18.84 -1.98 -7.30
N GLU A 69 19.34 -0.79 -6.93
CA GLU A 69 20.65 -0.26 -7.32
C GLU A 69 21.78 -1.16 -6.80
N ASP A 70 21.79 -1.48 -5.50
CA ASP A 70 22.78 -2.37 -4.88
C ASP A 70 22.80 -3.78 -5.53
N MET A 71 21.63 -4.30 -5.91
CA MET A 71 21.53 -5.57 -6.62
C MET A 71 22.11 -5.50 -8.05
N HIS A 72 21.84 -4.42 -8.78
CA HIS A 72 22.34 -4.25 -10.14
C HIS A 72 23.85 -4.01 -10.16
N ASP A 73 24.30 -3.02 -9.39
CA ASP A 73 25.67 -2.54 -9.40
C ASP A 73 26.61 -3.48 -8.63
N GLY A 74 26.15 -4.05 -7.52
CA GLY A 74 26.93 -4.99 -6.72
C GLY A 74 26.92 -6.39 -7.31
N ILE A 75 25.79 -7.09 -7.17
CA ILE A 75 25.69 -8.52 -7.50
C ILE A 75 25.67 -8.73 -9.02
N GLY A 76 24.91 -7.92 -9.76
CA GLY A 76 24.78 -8.03 -11.21
C GLY A 76 26.10 -7.84 -11.94
N THR A 77 26.88 -6.82 -11.57
CA THR A 77 28.22 -6.57 -12.10
C THR A 77 29.17 -7.71 -11.78
N MET A 78 29.19 -8.17 -10.52
CA MET A 78 30.09 -9.23 -10.09
C MET A 78 29.83 -10.54 -10.84
N LEU A 79 28.56 -10.94 -11.00
CA LEU A 79 28.18 -12.12 -11.79
C LEU A 79 28.57 -11.99 -13.27
N SER A 80 28.44 -10.78 -13.83
CA SER A 80 28.84 -10.51 -15.21
C SER A 80 30.36 -10.66 -15.40
N ILE A 81 31.16 -10.17 -14.46
CA ILE A 81 32.62 -10.34 -14.44
C ILE A 81 32.97 -11.82 -14.27
N THR A 82 32.34 -12.52 -13.32
CA THR A 82 32.58 -13.97 -13.10
C THR A 82 32.26 -14.77 -14.35
N LYS A 83 31.14 -14.49 -15.04
CA LYS A 83 30.79 -15.13 -16.31
C LYS A 83 31.83 -14.86 -17.40
N MET A 84 32.31 -13.61 -17.49
CA MET A 84 33.36 -13.24 -18.45
C MET A 84 34.67 -13.98 -18.18
N SER A 85 35.11 -14.07 -16.91
CA SER A 85 36.29 -14.84 -16.52
C SER A 85 36.13 -16.33 -16.82
N LEU A 86 34.94 -16.90 -16.60
CA LEU A 86 34.64 -18.29 -16.92
C LEU A 86 34.74 -18.55 -18.43
N ASN A 87 34.14 -17.68 -19.26
CA ASN A 87 34.24 -17.77 -20.72
C ASN A 87 35.68 -17.63 -21.23
N GLN A 88 36.51 -16.79 -20.59
CA GLN A 88 37.93 -16.66 -20.93
C GLN A 88 38.74 -17.93 -20.58
N LEU A 89 38.41 -18.60 -19.47
CA LEU A 89 39.02 -19.88 -19.11
C LEU A 89 38.66 -20.97 -20.13
N GLU A 90 37.40 -21.02 -20.58
CA GLU A 90 36.95 -21.95 -21.64
C GLU A 90 37.78 -21.77 -22.92
N GLN A 91 37.97 -20.53 -23.36
CA GLN A 91 38.77 -20.21 -24.56
C GLN A 91 40.25 -20.60 -24.39
N LYS A 92 40.85 -20.34 -23.22
CA LYS A 92 42.27 -20.65 -22.95
C LYS A 92 42.55 -22.14 -22.83
N LEU A 93 41.57 -22.93 -22.37
CA LEU A 93 41.66 -24.39 -22.26
C LEU A 93 41.47 -25.11 -23.61
N GLY A 94 41.27 -24.37 -24.69
CA GLY A 94 41.58 -24.84 -26.05
C GLY A 94 40.72 -25.98 -26.59
N GLY A 95 39.47 -26.14 -26.15
CA GLY A 95 38.52 -27.12 -26.72
C GLY A 95 38.89 -28.60 -26.58
N GLU A 96 40.11 -28.94 -26.14
CA GLU A 96 40.62 -30.30 -25.94
C GLU A 96 40.20 -30.89 -24.60
N MET A 97 39.98 -30.05 -23.59
CA MET A 97 39.26 -30.49 -22.40
C MET A 97 37.78 -30.54 -22.78
N GLN A 98 37.22 -31.75 -22.83
CA GLN A 98 35.78 -31.95 -22.78
C GLN A 98 35.29 -31.14 -21.58
N VAL A 99 34.83 -29.91 -21.82
CA VAL A 99 34.51 -28.93 -20.78
C VAL A 99 33.48 -29.61 -19.90
N GLY A 100 33.95 -30.11 -18.76
CA GLY A 100 33.28 -31.20 -18.05
C GLY A 100 31.88 -30.78 -17.62
N PHE A 101 31.03 -31.75 -17.34
CA PHE A 101 29.67 -31.53 -16.83
C PHE A 101 29.61 -30.43 -15.74
N GLU A 102 30.60 -30.40 -14.82
CA GLU A 102 30.70 -29.40 -13.75
C GLU A 102 30.93 -27.96 -14.23
N PHE A 103 31.64 -27.75 -15.34
CA PHE A 103 31.82 -26.41 -15.90
C PHE A 103 30.54 -25.88 -16.52
N GLN A 104 29.86 -26.72 -17.34
CA GLN A 104 28.56 -26.35 -17.91
C GLN A 104 27.51 -26.09 -16.83
N LYS A 105 27.47 -26.95 -15.80
CA LYS A 105 26.63 -26.76 -14.63
C LYS A 105 26.91 -25.44 -13.91
N THR A 106 28.19 -25.09 -13.72
CA THR A 106 28.58 -23.80 -13.11
C THR A 106 28.13 -22.61 -13.97
N ARG A 107 28.30 -22.68 -15.29
CA ARG A 107 27.82 -21.64 -16.21
C ARG A 107 26.31 -21.47 -16.13
N SER A 108 25.57 -22.58 -16.16
CA SER A 108 24.10 -22.57 -16.01
C SER A 108 23.66 -21.98 -14.67
N MET A 109 24.32 -22.32 -13.55
CA MET A 109 24.01 -21.73 -12.24
C MET A 109 24.25 -20.21 -12.21
N ILE A 110 25.31 -19.72 -12.87
CA ILE A 110 25.56 -18.27 -12.99
C ILE A 110 24.44 -17.61 -13.81
N ASP A 111 24.04 -18.21 -14.93
CA ASP A 111 22.98 -17.67 -15.79
C ASP A 111 21.62 -17.63 -15.07
N GLU A 112 21.29 -18.68 -14.34
CA GLU A 112 20.09 -18.74 -13.50
C GLU A 112 20.15 -17.68 -12.39
N THR A 113 21.31 -17.52 -11.73
CA THR A 113 21.49 -16.51 -10.69
C THR A 113 21.36 -15.09 -11.25
N MET A 114 21.97 -14.81 -12.41
CA MET A 114 21.83 -13.51 -13.10
C MET A 114 20.37 -13.22 -13.45
N THR A 115 19.64 -14.23 -13.93
CA THR A 115 18.21 -14.12 -14.24
C THR A 115 17.40 -13.81 -12.98
N ASN A 116 17.68 -14.50 -11.87
CA ASN A 116 17.06 -14.26 -10.58
C ASN A 116 17.35 -12.85 -10.03
N VAL A 117 18.60 -12.38 -10.10
CA VAL A 117 18.96 -11.01 -9.68
C VAL A 117 18.20 -9.96 -10.49
N ARG A 118 18.15 -10.11 -11.82
CA ARG A 118 17.37 -9.20 -12.69
C ARG A 118 15.88 -9.24 -12.39
N ARG A 119 15.34 -10.41 -12.05
CA ARG A 119 13.93 -10.56 -11.66
C ARG A 119 13.65 -9.86 -10.33
N ILE A 120 14.51 -10.03 -9.32
CA ILE A 120 14.35 -9.37 -8.02
C ILE A 120 14.48 -7.85 -8.15
N SER A 121 15.50 -7.36 -8.85
CA SER A 121 15.69 -5.91 -9.08
C SER A 121 14.48 -5.27 -9.76
N ARG A 122 13.91 -5.92 -10.79
CA ARG A 122 12.66 -5.46 -11.43
C ARG A 122 11.43 -5.52 -10.53
N ASN A 123 11.37 -6.44 -9.58
CA ASN A 123 10.28 -6.49 -8.59
C ASN A 123 10.38 -5.36 -7.55
N LEU A 124 11.61 -4.89 -7.29
CA LEU A 124 11.86 -3.79 -6.37
C LEU A 124 11.44 -2.44 -6.97
N VAL A 125 11.74 -2.16 -8.24
CA VAL A 125 11.41 -0.88 -8.90
C VAL A 125 10.50 -1.09 -10.11
N PRO A 126 9.26 -0.54 -10.10
CA PRO A 126 8.32 -0.68 -11.20
C PRO A 126 8.63 0.33 -12.31
N THR A 127 9.70 0.11 -13.07
CA THR A 127 10.12 1.04 -14.15
C THR A 127 9.07 1.26 -15.23
N THR A 128 8.23 0.24 -15.51
CA THR A 128 7.10 0.35 -16.45
C THR A 128 6.05 1.32 -15.95
N LEU A 129 5.80 1.35 -14.64
CA LEU A 129 4.88 2.32 -14.02
C LEU A 129 5.38 3.75 -14.24
N GLU A 130 6.65 4.02 -13.95
CA GLU A 130 7.22 5.37 -14.07
C GLU A 130 7.18 5.90 -15.52
N ARG A 131 7.25 5.00 -16.51
CA ARG A 131 7.34 5.37 -17.94
C ARG A 131 6.01 5.34 -18.67
N PHE A 132 5.13 4.41 -18.31
CA PHE A 132 3.94 4.07 -19.08
C PHE A 132 2.64 4.06 -18.24
N GLY A 133 2.75 4.30 -16.93
CA GLY A 133 1.61 4.42 -16.02
C GLY A 133 1.09 3.10 -15.47
N LEU A 134 0.04 3.18 -14.65
CA LEU A 134 -0.51 2.06 -13.88
C LEU A 134 -0.94 0.88 -14.76
N LEU A 135 -1.67 1.16 -15.84
CA LEU A 135 -2.25 0.13 -16.68
C LEU A 135 -1.18 -0.78 -17.29
N ALA A 136 -0.18 -0.19 -17.94
CA ALA A 136 0.93 -0.92 -18.54
C ALA A 136 1.73 -1.71 -17.49
N ALA A 137 1.88 -1.17 -16.28
CA ALA A 137 2.55 -1.87 -15.19
C ALA A 137 1.75 -3.09 -14.68
N LEU A 138 0.42 -3.00 -14.67
CA LEU A 138 -0.46 -4.13 -14.31
C LEU A 138 -0.47 -5.20 -15.41
N GLU A 139 -0.47 -4.82 -16.69
CA GLU A 139 -0.31 -5.75 -17.81
C GLU A 139 1.02 -6.50 -17.70
N GLU A 140 2.13 -5.79 -17.46
CA GLU A 140 3.43 -6.43 -17.24
C GLU A 140 3.43 -7.34 -16.00
N LEU A 141 2.67 -6.99 -14.95
CA LEU A 141 2.53 -7.85 -13.78
C LEU A 141 1.80 -9.15 -14.13
N VAL A 142 0.71 -9.08 -14.89
CA VAL A 142 -0.07 -10.23 -15.36
C VAL A 142 0.77 -11.13 -16.26
N ASP A 143 1.42 -10.57 -17.28
CA ASP A 143 2.24 -11.32 -18.22
C ASP A 143 3.40 -12.05 -17.54
N ARG A 144 4.00 -11.44 -16.50
CA ARG A 144 5.09 -12.06 -15.74
C ARG A 144 4.61 -13.11 -14.75
N ALA A 145 3.39 -12.98 -14.23
CA ALA A 145 2.84 -13.94 -13.29
C ALA A 145 2.30 -15.18 -13.99
N ASN A 146 1.83 -15.03 -15.23
CA ASN A 146 1.44 -16.11 -16.14
C ASN A 146 2.66 -16.94 -16.57
N ASP A 147 3.19 -17.72 -15.64
CA ASP A 147 4.25 -18.70 -15.86
C ASP A 147 3.80 -20.06 -15.32
N GLY A 148 3.75 -21.07 -16.20
CA GLY A 148 3.31 -22.42 -15.85
C GLY A 148 1.79 -22.54 -15.61
N ASP A 149 1.40 -22.97 -14.41
CA ASP A 149 0.03 -23.39 -14.04
C ASP A 149 -0.86 -22.26 -13.48
N LEU A 150 -0.36 -21.02 -13.40
CA LEU A 150 -1.12 -19.86 -12.93
C LEU A 150 -1.76 -19.13 -14.10
N GLU A 151 -3.07 -18.88 -14.01
CA GLU A 151 -3.82 -18.03 -14.94
C GLU A 151 -4.23 -16.73 -14.24
N MET A 152 -3.70 -15.63 -14.74
CA MET A 152 -3.99 -14.28 -14.27
C MET A 152 -4.55 -13.45 -15.43
N GLN A 153 -5.59 -12.69 -15.12
CA GLN A 153 -6.21 -11.77 -16.08
C GLN A 153 -6.40 -10.37 -15.48
N LEU A 154 -6.31 -9.37 -16.35
CA LEU A 154 -6.59 -7.98 -16.04
C LEU A 154 -7.84 -7.52 -16.81
N ILE A 155 -8.82 -7.00 -16.09
CA ILE A 155 -10.05 -6.44 -16.65
C ILE A 155 -10.07 -4.94 -16.38
N TYR A 156 -10.15 -4.14 -17.43
CA TYR A 156 -10.19 -2.68 -17.32
C TYR A 156 -11.02 -2.05 -18.45
N PRO A 157 -11.64 -0.87 -18.24
CA PRO A 157 -12.35 -0.15 -19.29
C PRO A 157 -11.36 0.51 -20.26
N GLU A 158 -11.73 0.61 -21.54
CA GLU A 158 -10.90 1.23 -22.60
C GLU A 158 -10.61 2.73 -22.37
N SER A 159 -11.35 3.40 -21.49
CA SER A 159 -11.16 4.82 -21.21
C SER A 159 -9.95 5.06 -20.31
N SER A 160 -8.97 5.82 -20.81
CA SER A 160 -7.79 6.21 -20.04
C SER A 160 -8.12 7.34 -19.05
N THR A 161 -8.20 7.00 -17.76
CA THR A 161 -8.15 7.99 -16.68
C THR A 161 -6.69 8.14 -16.25
N GLN A 162 -6.14 9.35 -16.33
CA GLN A 162 -4.82 9.63 -15.78
C GLN A 162 -4.93 9.83 -14.27
N PHE A 163 -4.07 9.16 -13.52
CA PHE A 163 -4.00 9.29 -12.06
C PHE A 163 -2.73 10.06 -11.67
N SER A 164 -2.67 10.56 -10.44
CA SER A 164 -1.42 11.11 -9.94
C SER A 164 -0.37 9.99 -9.79
N PRO A 165 0.93 10.26 -10.04
CA PRO A 165 1.98 9.24 -9.91
C PRO A 165 1.98 8.52 -8.56
N ASN A 166 1.66 9.26 -7.49
CA ASN A 166 1.55 8.74 -6.13
C ASN A 166 0.40 7.72 -5.99
N LEU A 167 -0.75 8.01 -6.59
CA LEU A 167 -1.90 7.09 -6.59
C LEU A 167 -1.59 5.84 -7.43
N GLU A 168 -0.98 6.01 -8.60
CA GLU A 168 -0.57 4.90 -9.47
C GLU A 168 0.40 3.95 -8.74
N LEU A 169 1.43 4.50 -8.11
CA LEU A 169 2.41 3.72 -7.36
C LEU A 169 1.78 2.96 -6.19
N MET A 170 0.94 3.63 -5.42
CA MET A 170 0.25 3.00 -4.31
C MET A 170 -0.67 1.86 -4.77
N LEU A 171 -1.49 2.08 -5.80
CA LEU A 171 -2.37 1.05 -6.36
C LEU A 171 -1.56 -0.13 -6.90
N TYR A 172 -0.49 0.14 -7.65
CA TYR A 172 0.41 -0.90 -8.14
C TYR A 172 1.01 -1.72 -6.98
N ARG A 173 1.50 -1.06 -5.92
CA ARG A 173 2.07 -1.74 -4.75
C ARG A 173 1.04 -2.55 -3.97
N ILE A 174 -0.19 -2.08 -3.88
CA ILE A 174 -1.30 -2.84 -3.29
C ILE A 174 -1.57 -4.08 -4.14
N THR A 175 -1.76 -3.93 -5.45
CA THR A 175 -1.97 -5.08 -6.35
C THR A 175 -0.83 -6.07 -6.28
N GLN A 176 0.42 -5.60 -6.28
CA GLN A 176 1.61 -6.44 -6.17
C GLN A 176 1.63 -7.26 -4.87
N GLU A 177 1.27 -6.64 -3.74
CA GLU A 177 1.18 -7.33 -2.45
C GLU A 177 0.06 -8.39 -2.45
N LEU A 178 -1.11 -8.04 -2.98
CA LEU A 178 -2.26 -8.94 -3.06
C LEU A 178 -1.99 -10.15 -3.96
N VAL A 179 -1.43 -9.92 -5.15
CA VAL A 179 -1.00 -10.98 -6.07
C VAL A 179 0.05 -11.88 -5.43
N ASN A 180 1.05 -11.30 -4.75
CA ASN A 180 2.07 -12.06 -4.07
C ASN A 180 1.48 -12.94 -2.95
N ASN A 181 0.48 -12.42 -2.22
CA ASN A 181 -0.24 -13.18 -1.22
C ASN A 181 -1.02 -14.36 -1.83
N ALA A 182 -1.73 -14.13 -2.94
CA ALA A 182 -2.45 -15.18 -3.65
C ALA A 182 -1.50 -16.30 -4.14
N ILE A 183 -0.34 -15.94 -4.70
CA ILE A 183 0.64 -16.90 -5.21
C ILE A 183 1.33 -17.67 -4.07
N ARG A 184 1.87 -16.97 -3.07
CA ARG A 184 2.72 -17.59 -2.05
C ARG A 184 1.95 -18.25 -0.91
N HIS A 185 0.83 -17.65 -0.51
CA HIS A 185 0.08 -18.07 0.66
C HIS A 185 -1.19 -18.81 0.30
N ALA A 186 -1.92 -18.36 -0.72
CA ALA A 186 -3.19 -18.96 -1.10
C ALA A 186 -3.05 -20.16 -2.05
N ARG A 187 -1.90 -20.31 -2.72
CA ARG A 187 -1.67 -21.30 -3.80
C ARG A 187 -2.75 -21.22 -4.88
N ALA A 188 -3.17 -20.00 -5.19
CA ALA A 188 -4.18 -19.74 -6.21
C ALA A 188 -3.70 -20.24 -7.59
N ARG A 189 -4.65 -20.69 -8.40
CA ARG A 189 -4.45 -21.03 -9.81
C ARG A 189 -5.06 -19.98 -10.74
N HIS A 190 -6.08 -19.27 -10.27
CA HIS A 190 -6.73 -18.21 -11.02
C HIS A 190 -6.71 -16.92 -10.20
N ILE A 191 -6.23 -15.84 -10.81
CA ILE A 191 -6.23 -14.51 -10.21
C ILE A 191 -6.86 -13.53 -11.20
N THR A 192 -7.90 -12.81 -10.77
CA THR A 192 -8.51 -11.74 -11.55
C THR A 192 -8.22 -10.40 -10.90
N ILE A 193 -7.57 -9.52 -11.65
CA ILE A 193 -7.40 -8.11 -11.30
C ILE A 193 -8.42 -7.32 -12.10
N GLN A 194 -9.23 -6.50 -11.44
CA GLN A 194 -10.17 -5.62 -12.09
C GLN A 194 -9.93 -4.18 -11.66
N LEU A 195 -9.80 -3.29 -12.64
CA LEU A 195 -9.66 -1.85 -12.42
C LEU A 195 -10.83 -1.15 -13.10
N VAL A 196 -11.60 -0.36 -12.35
CA VAL A 196 -12.72 0.43 -12.87
C VAL A 196 -12.59 1.85 -12.36
N SER A 197 -12.80 2.83 -13.25
CA SER A 197 -12.96 4.23 -12.85
C SER A 197 -14.32 4.73 -13.34
N PHE A 198 -15.05 5.39 -12.44
CA PHE A 198 -16.36 5.98 -12.71
C PHE A 198 -16.60 7.14 -11.76
N ASP A 199 -17.26 8.21 -12.24
CA ASP A 199 -17.73 9.36 -11.45
C ASP A 199 -16.79 9.79 -10.31
N ASN A 200 -15.51 9.99 -10.66
CA ASN A 200 -14.49 10.52 -9.76
C ASN A 200 -14.03 9.55 -8.65
N GLU A 201 -14.22 8.27 -8.88
CA GLU A 201 -13.79 7.18 -8.01
C GLU A 201 -12.97 6.16 -8.82
N ILE A 202 -12.03 5.51 -8.15
CA ILE A 202 -11.34 4.34 -8.68
C ILE A 202 -11.58 3.13 -7.77
N ARG A 203 -11.93 2.01 -8.41
CA ARG A 203 -12.11 0.70 -7.79
C ARG A 203 -11.10 -0.27 -8.35
N LEU A 204 -10.31 -0.86 -7.46
CA LEU A 204 -9.40 -1.96 -7.75
C LEU A 204 -9.92 -3.20 -7.02
N SER A 205 -10.02 -4.32 -7.71
CA SER A 205 -10.41 -5.60 -7.14
C SER A 205 -9.36 -6.64 -7.49
N VAL A 206 -8.93 -7.43 -6.50
CA VAL A 206 -8.10 -8.62 -6.71
C VAL A 206 -8.84 -9.81 -6.14
N VAL A 207 -9.14 -10.79 -7.01
CA VAL A 207 -9.88 -12.01 -6.67
C VAL A 207 -9.00 -13.21 -6.98
N ASP A 208 -8.84 -14.11 -6.02
CA ASP A 208 -8.13 -15.37 -6.21
C ASP A 208 -8.96 -16.58 -5.76
N ASP A 209 -8.68 -17.74 -6.36
CA ASP A 209 -9.33 -19.02 -6.08
C ASP A 209 -8.55 -19.89 -5.06
N GLY A 210 -7.65 -19.29 -4.29
CA GLY A 210 -6.78 -20.01 -3.38
C GLY A 210 -7.48 -20.55 -2.13
N ILE A 211 -6.68 -20.97 -1.14
CA ILE A 211 -7.19 -21.62 0.07
C ILE A 211 -7.93 -20.67 1.03
N GLY A 212 -7.91 -19.36 0.79
CA GLY A 212 -8.43 -18.35 1.71
C GLY A 212 -7.80 -18.39 3.11
N PHE A 213 -8.33 -17.61 4.05
CA PHE A 213 -7.87 -17.59 5.44
C PHE A 213 -8.95 -17.06 6.39
N ASP A 214 -8.76 -17.28 7.68
CA ASP A 214 -9.60 -16.69 8.73
C ASP A 214 -9.11 -15.27 9.01
N PHE A 215 -9.89 -14.28 8.57
CA PHE A 215 -9.53 -12.86 8.67
C PHE A 215 -9.39 -12.40 10.12
N ASP A 216 -10.37 -12.75 10.97
CA ASP A 216 -10.42 -12.30 12.36
C ASP A 216 -9.25 -12.88 13.14
N ALA A 217 -8.97 -14.18 12.97
CA ALA A 217 -7.84 -14.83 13.62
C ALA A 217 -6.47 -14.23 13.20
N ILE A 218 -6.31 -13.85 11.92
CA ILE A 218 -5.07 -13.19 11.45
C ILE A 218 -4.97 -11.77 12.00
N MET A 219 -6.08 -11.03 12.07
CA MET A 219 -6.09 -9.65 12.57
C MET A 219 -5.85 -9.56 14.08
N GLU A 220 -6.29 -10.55 14.87
CA GLU A 220 -5.99 -10.63 16.31
C GLU A 220 -4.51 -10.89 16.59
N ASN A 221 -3.83 -11.64 15.71
CA ASN A 221 -2.41 -11.92 15.85
C ASN A 221 -1.56 -10.69 15.48
N ARG A 222 -0.85 -10.10 16.45
CA ARG A 222 0.03 -8.94 16.23
C ARG A 222 1.18 -9.18 15.24
N GLN A 223 1.58 -10.44 15.03
CA GLN A 223 2.60 -10.80 14.04
C GLN A 223 2.01 -11.20 12.68
N GLY A 224 0.69 -11.43 12.62
CA GLY A 224 -0.04 -11.76 11.40
C GLY A 224 -0.52 -10.51 10.64
N GLY A 225 -0.83 -10.69 9.35
CA GLY A 225 -1.56 -9.69 8.58
C GLY A 225 -0.80 -8.37 8.30
N LEU A 226 0.52 -8.34 8.46
CA LEU A 226 1.33 -7.13 8.21
C LEU A 226 1.09 -6.53 6.82
N GLY A 227 0.99 -7.37 5.78
CA GLY A 227 0.68 -6.92 4.42
C GLY A 227 -0.69 -6.24 4.33
N LEU A 228 -1.73 -6.85 4.92
CA LEU A 228 -3.10 -6.32 4.91
C LEU A 228 -3.21 -5.00 5.68
N ARG A 229 -2.55 -4.90 6.85
CA ARG A 229 -2.46 -3.66 7.63
C ARG A 229 -1.70 -2.57 6.90
N THR A 230 -0.68 -2.95 6.12
CA THR A 230 0.08 -2.01 5.28
C THR A 230 -0.81 -1.47 4.16
N ILE A 231 -1.64 -2.31 3.53
CA ILE A 231 -2.62 -1.87 2.51
C ILE A 231 -3.59 -0.87 3.12
N GLU A 232 -4.20 -1.21 4.27
CA GLU A 232 -5.13 -0.32 4.97
C GLU A 232 -4.46 1.02 5.36
N SER A 233 -3.24 0.97 5.89
CA SER A 233 -2.47 2.17 6.24
C SER A 233 -2.15 3.06 5.04
N ARG A 234 -1.84 2.49 3.88
CA ARG A 234 -1.54 3.25 2.66
C ARG A 234 -2.80 3.94 2.13
N LEU A 235 -3.92 3.23 2.10
CA LEU A 235 -5.19 3.78 1.63
C LEU A 235 -5.71 4.91 2.52
N ASN A 236 -5.49 4.82 3.84
CA ASN A 236 -5.83 5.90 4.77
C ASN A 236 -5.15 7.24 4.44
N VAL A 237 -3.98 7.24 3.78
CA VAL A 237 -3.28 8.47 3.36
C VAL A 237 -4.07 9.24 2.30
N VAL A 238 -4.79 8.53 1.43
CA VAL A 238 -5.55 9.10 0.31
C VAL A 238 -7.07 9.07 0.53
N ASN A 239 -7.52 8.86 1.77
CA ASN A 239 -8.94 8.66 2.11
C ASN A 239 -9.59 7.51 1.31
N GLY A 240 -8.80 6.49 1.00
CA GLY A 240 -9.25 5.25 0.40
C GLY A 240 -9.69 4.24 1.45
N TYR A 241 -10.45 3.25 0.98
CA TYR A 241 -10.98 2.16 1.80
C TYR A 241 -10.67 0.82 1.17
N VAL A 242 -10.54 -0.21 2.01
CA VAL A 242 -10.37 -1.60 1.58
C VAL A 242 -11.40 -2.48 2.28
N THR A 243 -11.97 -3.42 1.53
CA THR A 243 -12.84 -4.47 2.05
C THR A 243 -12.22 -5.82 1.72
N PHE A 244 -12.18 -6.71 2.71
CA PHE A 244 -11.67 -8.08 2.59
C PHE A 244 -12.85 -9.04 2.71
N ASP A 245 -13.24 -9.68 1.61
CA ASP A 245 -14.16 -10.82 1.63
C ASP A 245 -13.33 -12.09 1.44
N VAL A 246 -13.05 -12.75 2.56
CA VAL A 246 -12.16 -13.90 2.61
C VAL A 246 -12.64 -14.88 3.67
N ALA A 247 -12.62 -16.16 3.32
CA ALA A 247 -12.93 -17.24 4.24
C ALA A 247 -12.11 -18.49 3.89
N PRO A 248 -11.78 -19.35 4.87
CA PRO A 248 -11.11 -20.61 4.61
C PRO A 248 -11.84 -21.45 3.55
N GLY A 249 -11.12 -21.88 2.52
CA GLY A 249 -11.61 -22.69 1.41
C GLY A 249 -12.39 -21.95 0.31
N ARG A 250 -12.49 -20.61 0.36
CA ARG A 250 -13.29 -19.82 -0.60
C ARG A 250 -12.48 -18.82 -1.44
N GLY A 251 -11.15 -18.92 -1.45
CA GLY A 251 -10.30 -17.90 -2.06
C GLY A 251 -10.31 -16.59 -1.29
N SER A 252 -9.92 -15.51 -1.94
CA SER A 252 -10.04 -14.16 -1.39
C SER A 252 -10.54 -13.17 -2.44
N GLN A 253 -11.35 -12.21 -1.99
CA GLN A 253 -11.83 -11.09 -2.80
C GLN A 253 -11.53 -9.80 -2.04
N ILE A 254 -10.66 -8.99 -2.60
CA ILE A 254 -10.17 -7.78 -1.94
C ILE A 254 -10.50 -6.59 -2.82
N HIS A 255 -11.30 -5.69 -2.28
CA HIS A 255 -11.80 -4.51 -2.98
C HIS A 255 -11.21 -3.25 -2.37
N VAL A 256 -10.64 -2.40 -3.21
CA VAL A 256 -10.01 -1.14 -2.88
C VAL A 256 -10.75 -0.03 -3.60
N GLN A 257 -11.07 1.04 -2.86
CA GLN A 257 -11.82 2.19 -3.36
C GLN A 257 -11.09 3.48 -2.96
N VAL A 258 -10.89 4.39 -3.91
CA VAL A 258 -10.28 5.71 -3.67
C VAL A 258 -11.08 6.79 -4.40
N HIS A 259 -11.39 7.89 -3.70
CA HIS A 259 -12.05 9.05 -4.28
C HIS A 259 -11.00 10.01 -4.86
N LEU A 260 -11.15 10.38 -6.14
CA LEU A 260 -10.15 11.16 -6.88
C LEU A 260 -10.11 12.65 -6.47
N HIS A 261 -11.18 13.20 -5.88
CA HIS A 261 -11.16 14.57 -5.32
C HIS A 261 -10.53 14.67 -3.92
N ASP A 262 -10.55 13.59 -3.14
CA ASP A 262 -9.98 13.57 -1.78
C ASP A 262 -8.50 13.19 -1.76
N ALA A 263 -7.97 12.70 -2.89
CA ALA A 263 -6.56 12.55 -3.16
C ALA A 263 -5.92 13.93 -3.45
N GLN A 264 -5.95 14.83 -2.46
CA GLN A 264 -5.06 15.99 -2.45
C GLN A 264 -3.61 15.50 -2.66
N PRO A 265 -2.76 16.24 -3.37
CA PRO A 265 -1.38 15.84 -3.59
C PRO A 265 -0.64 15.97 -2.25
N VAL A 266 -0.70 14.92 -1.43
CA VAL A 266 0.42 14.65 -0.53
C VAL A 266 1.55 14.33 -1.49
N ASP A 267 2.47 15.27 -1.63
CA ASP A 267 3.61 15.14 -2.51
C ASP A 267 4.55 14.10 -1.88
N LEU A 268 4.31 12.82 -2.18
CA LEU A 268 5.11 11.71 -1.67
C LEU A 268 6.51 11.68 -2.32
N LEU A 269 6.79 12.55 -3.29
CA LEU A 269 7.99 12.53 -4.13
C LEU A 269 8.76 13.86 -4.19
N SER A 270 8.42 14.87 -3.38
CA SER A 270 9.27 16.08 -3.24
C SER A 270 10.47 15.82 -2.34
#